data_AF-A0A3N5HUR7-F1
#
_entry.id   AF-A0A3N5HUR7-F1
#
_cell.length_a   1.000
_cell.length_b   1.000
_cell.length_c   1.000
_cell.angle_alpha   90.00
_cell.angle_beta   90.00
_cell.angle_gamma   90.00
#
_symmetry.space_group_name_H-M   'P 1'
#
loop_
_entity.id
_entity.type
_entity.pdbx_description
1 polymer ?
#
loop_
_entity_poly.entity_id
_entity_poly.type
_entity_poly.pdbx_seq_one_letter_code
_entity_poly.pdbx_strand_id
1 'polypeptide(L)'
;MARSAWRCPACGARRPAGAGVPAPPVEPPPARATRGRHPWGSVAALAGAALVGAAVSATVFALRPVVPPPASERRAEPPAPIVASPPAAPTPHAIPEPSRSRGRTDWLFFFTAGDQLVRMSDEAPIGMVIRTVPRHVFPDGTVGPAYLVQVPAGGGQRFVDADELERGGRLQ
;
A
#
# COMPACT_ATOMS: atom_id res chain seq x y z
N MET A 1 -29.79 12.12 48.17
CA MET A 1 -28.91 10.98 47.85
C MET A 1 -27.54 11.23 48.48
N ALA A 2 -27.25 10.58 49.62
CA ALA A 2 -26.06 10.83 50.43
C ALA A 2 -24.87 10.00 49.93
N ARG A 3 -23.74 10.65 49.65
CA ARG A 3 -22.48 9.99 49.24
C ARG A 3 -21.76 9.49 50.50
N SER A 4 -21.65 8.18 50.65
CA SER A 4 -20.96 7.53 51.76
C SER A 4 -19.46 7.82 51.72
N ALA A 5 -18.94 8.47 52.77
CA ALA A 5 -17.51 8.70 52.96
C ALA A 5 -16.80 7.38 53.27
N TRP A 6 -15.87 6.98 52.41
CA TRP A 6 -15.02 5.80 52.62
C TRP A 6 -14.04 6.05 53.77
N ARG A 7 -13.91 5.06 54.67
CA ARG A 7 -12.93 5.03 55.76
C ARG A 7 -11.88 3.96 55.46
N CYS A 8 -10.61 4.27 55.73
CA CYS A 8 -9.53 3.29 55.62
C CYS A 8 -9.54 2.36 56.85
N PRO A 9 -9.56 1.02 56.66
CA PRO A 9 -9.67 0.06 57.76
C PRO A 9 -8.39 -0.12 58.58
N ALA A 10 -7.22 0.36 58.11
CA ALA A 10 -5.94 0.16 58.79
C ALA A 10 -5.60 1.20 59.88
N CYS A 11 -6.27 2.36 59.89
CA CYS A 11 -5.90 3.46 60.80
C CYS A 11 -7.07 4.31 61.32
N GLY A 12 -8.32 4.03 60.93
CA GLY A 12 -9.53 4.67 61.49
C GLY A 12 -9.68 6.18 61.23
N ALA A 13 -8.69 6.85 60.65
CA ALA A 13 -8.70 8.29 60.41
C ALA A 13 -9.71 8.66 59.30
N ARG A 14 -10.57 9.65 59.58
CA ARG A 14 -11.38 10.31 58.54
C ARG A 14 -10.48 11.27 57.78
N ARG A 15 -10.52 11.24 56.45
CA ARG A 15 -9.83 12.22 55.60
C ARG A 15 -10.53 13.59 55.78
N PRO A 16 -9.83 14.66 56.21
CA PRO A 16 -10.44 15.99 56.26
C PRO A 16 -10.81 16.41 54.83
N ALA A 17 -12.04 16.88 54.65
CA ALA A 17 -12.47 17.57 53.45
C ALA A 17 -11.72 18.90 53.39
N GLY A 18 -10.52 18.87 52.80
CA GLY A 18 -9.67 20.02 52.60
C GLY A 18 -10.28 20.95 51.56
N ALA A 19 -10.55 22.16 52.05
CA ALA A 19 -10.91 23.40 51.37
C ALA A 19 -10.29 23.60 49.99
N GLY A 20 -11.03 24.37 49.18
CA GLY A 20 -10.79 24.59 47.77
C GLY A 20 -9.41 25.13 47.44
N VAL A 21 -8.88 24.61 46.34
CA VAL A 21 -7.80 25.27 45.60
C VAL A 21 -8.45 26.31 44.69
N PRO A 22 -8.10 27.61 44.79
CA PRO A 22 -8.50 28.57 43.76
C PRO A 22 -7.85 28.15 42.44
N ALA A 23 -8.65 28.18 41.37
CA ALA A 23 -8.18 27.92 40.01
C ALA A 23 -6.98 28.84 39.69
N PRO A 24 -5.95 28.35 38.98
CA PRO A 24 -4.92 29.24 38.46
C PRO A 24 -5.56 30.29 37.55
N PRO A 25 -5.05 31.54 37.53
CA PRO A 25 -5.53 32.55 36.59
C PRO A 25 -5.37 32.02 35.16
N VAL A 26 -6.49 31.94 34.44
CA VAL A 26 -6.52 31.66 33.00
C VAL A 26 -5.95 32.89 32.31
N GLU A 27 -4.67 32.82 31.96
CA GLU A 27 -4.03 33.80 31.09
C GLU A 27 -4.64 33.63 29.68
N PRO A 28 -5.34 34.64 29.11
CA PRO A 28 -5.80 34.54 27.74
C PRO A 28 -4.57 34.52 26.81
N PRO A 29 -4.49 33.58 25.85
CA PRO A 29 -3.41 33.63 24.87
C PRO A 29 -3.46 34.96 24.12
N PRO A 30 -2.32 35.60 23.84
CA PRO A 30 -2.30 36.84 23.06
C PRO A 30 -2.95 36.58 21.71
N ALA A 31 -3.90 37.45 21.36
CA ALA A 31 -4.53 37.51 20.05
C ALA A 31 -3.44 37.56 18.98
N ARG A 32 -3.20 36.43 18.30
CA ARG A 32 -2.36 36.42 17.11
C ARG A 32 -3.15 37.12 16.02
N ALA A 33 -2.69 38.34 15.77
CA ALA A 33 -3.12 39.23 14.71
C ALA A 33 -3.37 38.46 13.41
N THR A 34 -4.60 38.56 12.94
CA THR A 34 -4.98 38.41 11.55
C THR A 34 -4.17 39.40 10.71
N ARG A 35 -3.07 38.95 10.11
CA ARG A 35 -2.52 39.61 8.92
C ARG A 35 -3.18 39.00 7.70
N GLY A 36 -4.18 39.72 7.21
CA GLY A 36 -4.65 39.57 5.85
C GLY A 36 -3.61 40.06 4.82
N ARG A 37 -4.03 39.98 3.56
CA ARG A 37 -3.36 40.32 2.30
C ARG A 37 -2.56 39.16 1.69
N HIS A 38 -2.79 38.74 0.46
CA HIS A 38 -3.81 39.04 -0.55
C HIS A 38 -3.85 37.80 -1.48
N PRO A 39 -5.01 37.44 -2.03
CA PRO A 39 -5.10 36.47 -3.11
C PRO A 39 -4.60 37.16 -4.38
N TRP A 40 -3.67 36.55 -5.12
CA TRP A 40 -3.27 36.80 -6.52
C TRP A 40 -1.78 36.53 -6.66
N GLY A 41 -1.43 35.38 -7.23
CA GLY A 41 -0.03 35.13 -7.57
C GLY A 41 0.33 33.67 -7.81
N SER A 42 -0.48 32.90 -8.54
CA SER A 42 -0.01 31.62 -9.11
C SER A 42 -0.86 31.18 -10.31
N VAL A 43 -1.37 32.13 -11.12
CA VAL A 43 -2.02 31.80 -12.42
C VAL A 43 -1.01 31.87 -13.59
N ALA A 44 0.26 32.22 -13.35
CA ALA A 44 1.23 32.52 -14.41
C ALA A 44 2.26 31.40 -14.71
N ALA A 45 2.08 30.18 -14.20
CA ALA A 45 3.04 29.07 -14.39
C ALA A 45 2.49 27.90 -15.22
N LEU A 46 1.38 28.08 -15.94
CA LEU A 46 0.75 27.02 -16.75
C LEU A 46 0.90 27.21 -18.27
N ALA A 47 1.48 28.32 -18.74
CA ALA A 47 1.60 28.60 -20.17
C ALA A 47 2.91 28.12 -20.82
N GLY A 48 3.97 27.88 -20.05
CA GLY A 48 5.29 27.48 -20.60
C GLY A 48 5.46 25.99 -20.88
N ALA A 49 4.78 25.12 -20.13
CA ALA A 49 5.00 23.67 -20.20
C ALA A 49 4.28 22.97 -21.37
N ALA A 50 3.22 23.58 -21.93
CA ALA A 50 2.43 22.97 -22.99
C ALA A 50 3.12 22.97 -24.37
N LEU A 51 4.04 23.90 -24.63
CA LEU A 51 4.71 24.01 -25.93
C LEU A 51 5.94 23.09 -26.07
N VAL A 52 6.60 22.72 -24.97
CA VAL A 52 7.76 21.82 -25.01
C VAL A 52 7.34 20.36 -25.21
N GLY A 53 6.19 19.93 -24.63
CA GLY A 53 5.70 18.56 -24.76
C GLY A 53 5.35 18.15 -26.19
N ALA A 54 4.77 19.07 -26.99
CA ALA A 54 4.33 18.76 -28.35
C ALA A 54 5.49 18.58 -29.35
N ALA A 55 6.63 19.24 -29.14
CA ALA A 55 7.77 19.15 -30.05
C ALA A 55 8.55 17.83 -29.92
N VAL A 56 8.56 17.22 -28.73
CA VAL A 56 9.30 15.97 -28.45
C VAL A 56 8.56 14.74 -29.01
N SER A 57 7.22 14.76 -29.05
CA SER A 57 6.43 13.64 -29.57
C SER A 57 6.56 13.46 -31.09
N ALA A 58 6.80 14.53 -31.84
CA ALA A 58 6.91 14.49 -33.30
C ALA A 58 8.25 13.88 -33.79
N THR A 59 9.32 13.98 -33.00
CA THR A 59 10.66 13.52 -33.41
C THR A 59 10.86 12.02 -33.22
N VAL A 60 10.21 11.39 -32.23
CA VAL A 60 10.37 9.95 -31.97
C VAL A 60 9.61 9.08 -32.99
N PHE A 61 8.51 9.56 -33.57
CA PHE A 61 7.69 8.76 -34.49
C PHE A 61 8.22 8.74 -35.94
N ALA A 62 9.06 9.70 -36.32
CA ALA A 62 9.59 9.82 -37.69
C ALA A 62 10.79 8.90 -38.00
N LEU A 63 11.31 8.17 -37.01
CA LEU A 63 12.53 7.36 -37.13
C LEU A 63 12.30 5.85 -37.02
N ARG A 64 11.06 5.36 -37.22
CA ARG A 64 10.83 3.91 -37.30
C ARG A 64 11.40 3.37 -38.61
N PRO A 65 12.46 2.53 -38.57
CA PRO A 65 12.91 1.84 -39.77
C PRO A 65 11.85 0.81 -40.14
N VAL A 66 11.33 0.90 -41.36
CA VAL A 66 10.58 -0.19 -42.00
C VAL A 66 11.56 -1.34 -42.19
N VAL A 67 11.36 -2.42 -41.43
CA VAL A 67 12.07 -3.69 -41.64
C VAL A 67 11.31 -4.42 -42.76
N PRO A 68 11.90 -4.63 -43.94
CA PRO A 68 11.27 -5.46 -44.97
C PRO A 68 11.22 -6.91 -44.48
N PRO A 69 10.12 -7.65 -44.72
CA PRO A 69 10.09 -9.07 -44.44
C PRO A 69 11.08 -9.80 -45.35
N PRO A 70 11.87 -10.76 -44.85
CA PRO A 70 12.71 -11.59 -45.70
C PRO A 70 11.83 -12.46 -46.61
N ALA A 71 12.05 -12.35 -47.92
CA ALA A 71 11.54 -13.29 -48.90
C ALA A 71 12.27 -14.63 -48.72
N SER A 72 11.64 -15.58 -48.03
CA SER A 72 12.12 -16.95 -47.97
C SER A 72 11.47 -17.77 -49.08
N GLU A 73 12.25 -18.02 -50.13
CA GLU A 73 11.97 -18.99 -51.17
C GLU A 73 11.67 -20.37 -50.59
N ARG A 74 10.65 -21.00 -51.18
CA ARG A 74 10.29 -22.40 -50.98
C ARG A 74 11.49 -23.31 -51.28
N ARG A 75 11.85 -24.16 -50.31
CA ARG A 75 12.28 -25.52 -50.62
C ARG A 75 11.35 -26.49 -49.92
N ALA A 76 10.57 -27.22 -50.72
CA ALA A 76 9.74 -28.31 -50.24
C ALA A 76 10.66 -29.48 -49.85
N GLU A 77 10.77 -29.73 -48.56
CA GLU A 77 11.36 -30.96 -48.01
C GLU A 77 10.18 -31.90 -47.66
N PRO A 78 10.25 -33.20 -48.02
CA PRO A 78 9.13 -34.13 -47.83
C PRO A 78 8.79 -34.32 -46.34
N PRO A 79 7.52 -34.56 -45.99
CA PRO A 79 7.08 -34.59 -44.61
C PRO A 79 7.70 -35.79 -43.87
N ALA A 80 8.59 -35.51 -42.92
CA ALA A 80 8.87 -36.46 -41.84
C ALA A 80 7.59 -36.65 -41.01
N PRO A 81 7.29 -37.87 -40.53
CA PRO A 81 6.09 -38.12 -39.75
C PRO A 81 6.10 -37.24 -38.49
N ILE A 82 5.08 -36.41 -38.36
CA ILE A 82 4.79 -35.62 -37.16
C ILE A 82 4.48 -36.63 -36.06
N VAL A 83 5.49 -36.93 -35.22
CA VAL A 83 5.23 -37.50 -33.91
C VAL A 83 4.54 -36.38 -33.14
N ALA A 84 3.21 -36.49 -33.05
CA ALA A 84 2.40 -35.63 -32.20
C ALA A 84 2.99 -35.70 -30.78
N SER A 85 3.68 -34.64 -30.38
CA SER A 85 4.06 -34.47 -28.98
C SER A 85 2.74 -34.42 -28.20
N PRO A 86 2.53 -35.27 -27.19
CA PRO A 86 1.34 -35.20 -26.38
C PRO A 86 1.23 -33.79 -25.76
N PRO A 87 0.01 -33.27 -25.58
CA PRO A 87 -0.19 -31.95 -24.98
C PRO A 87 0.59 -31.89 -23.67
N ALA A 88 1.44 -30.87 -23.55
CA ALA A 88 2.20 -30.61 -22.33
C ALA A 88 1.21 -30.61 -21.16
N ALA A 89 1.39 -31.57 -20.25
CA ALA A 89 0.60 -31.67 -19.05
C ALA A 89 0.63 -30.31 -18.31
N PRO A 90 -0.48 -29.89 -17.69
CA PRO A 90 -0.50 -28.67 -16.90
C PRO A 90 0.65 -28.72 -15.90
N THR A 91 1.52 -27.70 -15.94
CA THR A 91 2.65 -27.57 -15.03
C THR A 91 2.17 -27.79 -13.60
N PRO A 92 2.83 -28.68 -12.82
CA PRO A 92 2.46 -28.91 -11.43
C PRO A 92 2.35 -27.58 -10.70
N HIS A 93 1.26 -27.40 -9.96
CA HIS A 93 1.11 -26.27 -9.03
C HIS A 93 2.40 -26.17 -8.22
N ALA A 94 3.19 -25.12 -8.47
CA ALA A 94 4.43 -24.89 -7.76
C ALA A 94 4.09 -24.93 -6.26
N ILE A 95 4.79 -25.79 -5.50
CA ILE A 95 4.64 -25.82 -4.06
C ILE A 95 4.93 -24.39 -3.58
N PRO A 96 3.98 -23.71 -2.91
CA PRO A 96 4.19 -22.33 -2.51
C PRO A 96 5.43 -22.26 -1.63
N GLU A 97 6.38 -21.40 -2.01
CA GLU A 97 7.61 -21.19 -1.23
C GLU A 97 7.20 -20.82 0.21
N PRO A 98 7.82 -21.45 1.24
CA PRO A 98 7.49 -21.15 2.62
C PRO A 98 7.58 -19.65 2.88
N SER A 99 6.58 -19.11 3.58
CA SER A 99 6.58 -17.71 3.98
C SER A 99 7.60 -17.49 5.10
N ARG A 100 8.48 -16.52 4.89
CA ARG A 100 9.53 -16.11 5.86
C ARG A 100 8.97 -15.21 6.96
N SER A 101 7.76 -14.69 6.75
CA SER A 101 7.15 -13.73 7.67
C SER A 101 6.45 -14.44 8.83
N ARG A 102 5.94 -15.65 8.62
CA ARG A 102 5.30 -16.47 9.67
C ARG A 102 6.22 -16.68 10.86
N GLY A 103 5.69 -16.49 12.06
CA GLY A 103 6.41 -16.63 13.33
C GLY A 103 7.32 -15.45 13.68
N ARG A 104 7.47 -14.45 12.81
CA ARG A 104 8.29 -13.26 13.09
C ARG A 104 7.48 -12.16 13.76
N THR A 105 8.18 -11.34 14.55
CA THR A 105 7.61 -10.19 15.28
C THR A 105 8.28 -8.86 14.93
N ASP A 106 9.47 -8.93 14.32
CA ASP A 106 10.36 -7.82 13.99
C ASP A 106 10.38 -7.51 12.48
N TRP A 107 9.28 -7.77 11.78
CA TRP A 107 9.21 -7.59 10.33
C TRP A 107 9.26 -6.11 9.94
N LEU A 108 10.11 -5.79 8.96
CA LEU A 108 10.19 -4.47 8.36
C LEU A 108 9.26 -4.44 7.15
N PHE A 109 8.15 -3.72 7.28
CA PHE A 109 7.19 -3.57 6.20
C PHE A 109 7.74 -2.63 5.12
N PHE A 110 7.75 -3.07 3.86
CA PHE A 110 8.16 -2.23 2.74
C PHE A 110 7.06 -1.29 2.24
N PHE A 111 5.80 -1.73 2.28
CA PHE A 111 4.68 -0.90 1.85
C PHE A 111 4.07 -0.15 3.03
N THR A 112 3.52 1.01 2.73
CA THR A 112 2.88 1.92 3.69
C THR A 112 1.41 2.11 3.37
N ALA A 113 0.64 2.61 4.33
CA ALA A 113 -0.78 2.87 4.13
C ALA A 113 -0.98 3.93 3.03
N GLY A 114 -1.87 3.64 2.08
CA GLY A 114 -2.13 4.46 0.90
C GLY A 114 -1.44 3.99 -0.37
N ASP A 115 -0.44 3.10 -0.27
CA ASP A 115 0.26 2.57 -1.44
C ASP A 115 -0.69 1.73 -2.31
N GLN A 116 -0.72 2.03 -3.60
CA GLN A 116 -1.44 1.23 -4.60
C GLN A 116 -0.50 0.18 -5.19
N LEU A 117 -0.92 -1.07 -5.12
CA LEU A 117 -0.09 -2.22 -5.47
C LEU A 117 -0.63 -2.94 -6.71
N VAL A 118 0.30 -3.32 -7.57
CA VAL A 118 0.10 -4.22 -8.71
C VAL A 118 0.98 -5.45 -8.57
N ARG A 119 0.56 -6.57 -9.15
CA ARG A 119 1.35 -7.80 -9.17
C ARG A 119 2.53 -7.62 -10.12
N MET A 120 3.71 -8.02 -9.66
CA MET A 120 4.96 -7.87 -10.43
C MET A 120 4.94 -8.66 -11.75
N SER A 121 4.27 -9.81 -11.80
CA SER A 121 4.31 -10.73 -12.95
C SER A 121 3.49 -10.26 -14.15
N ASP A 122 2.33 -9.65 -13.93
CA ASP A 122 1.33 -9.37 -14.96
C ASP A 122 0.66 -7.99 -14.82
N GLU A 123 1.17 -7.13 -13.93
CA GLU A 123 0.62 -5.80 -13.60
C GLU A 123 -0.84 -5.82 -13.13
N ALA A 124 -1.39 -6.99 -12.77
CA ALA A 124 -2.76 -7.08 -12.29
C ALA A 124 -2.92 -6.30 -10.96
N PRO A 125 -4.01 -5.53 -10.79
CA PRO A 125 -4.18 -4.73 -9.58
C PRO A 125 -4.38 -5.63 -8.36
N ILE A 126 -3.55 -5.44 -7.35
CA ILE A 126 -3.68 -6.12 -6.05
C ILE A 126 -4.63 -5.33 -5.15
N GLY A 127 -4.46 -4.01 -5.11
CA GLY A 127 -5.27 -3.10 -4.29
C GLY A 127 -4.44 -2.08 -3.53
N MET A 128 -5.09 -1.36 -2.62
CA MET A 128 -4.45 -0.32 -1.81
C MET A 128 -4.17 -0.84 -0.39
N VAL A 129 -2.96 -0.59 0.12
CA VAL A 129 -2.63 -0.90 1.51
C VAL A 129 -3.40 0.02 2.45
N ILE A 130 -4.18 -0.56 3.35
CA ILE A 130 -4.93 0.19 4.37
C ILE A 130 -4.10 0.38 5.63
N ARG A 131 -3.44 -0.68 6.10
CA ARG A 131 -2.52 -0.65 7.24
C ARG A 131 -1.68 -1.91 7.29
N THR A 132 -0.59 -1.86 8.05
CA THR A 132 0.21 -3.02 8.44
C THR A 132 -0.32 -3.60 9.76
N VAL A 133 -0.19 -4.91 9.92
CA VAL A 133 -0.58 -5.65 11.12
C VAL A 133 0.59 -6.54 11.52
N PRO A 134 1.43 -6.13 12.48
CA PRO A 134 2.63 -6.88 12.88
C PRO A 134 2.35 -8.31 13.39
N ARG A 135 1.13 -8.54 13.90
CA ARG A 135 0.77 -9.80 14.54
C ARG A 135 -0.67 -10.19 14.19
N HIS A 136 -0.83 -10.81 13.03
CA HIS A 136 -2.08 -11.35 12.52
C HIS A 136 -2.12 -12.87 12.71
N VAL A 137 -3.28 -13.41 13.11
CA VAL A 137 -3.53 -14.85 13.19
C VAL A 137 -4.16 -15.28 11.87
N PHE A 138 -3.42 -16.09 11.10
CA PHE A 138 -3.86 -16.56 9.80
C PHE A 138 -4.80 -17.78 9.92
N PRO A 139 -5.53 -18.14 8.85
CA PRO A 139 -6.48 -19.27 8.88
C PRO A 139 -5.83 -20.63 9.20
N ASP A 140 -4.53 -20.77 8.92
CA ASP A 140 -3.71 -21.94 9.25
C ASP A 140 -3.30 -21.99 10.74
N GLY A 141 -3.70 -21.00 11.55
CA GLY A 141 -3.36 -20.87 12.97
C GLY A 141 -1.98 -20.27 13.22
N THR A 142 -1.20 -20.01 12.17
CA THR A 142 0.10 -19.35 12.31
C THR A 142 -0.08 -17.87 12.62
N VAL A 143 0.92 -17.28 13.28
CA VAL A 143 0.91 -15.86 13.63
C VAL A 143 2.07 -15.18 12.93
N GLY A 144 1.82 -14.04 12.30
CA GLY A 144 2.86 -13.28 11.62
C GLY A 144 2.41 -11.90 11.14
N PRO A 145 3.32 -11.13 10.52
CA PRO A 145 3.02 -9.83 9.96
C PRO A 145 2.16 -9.97 8.70
N ALA A 146 1.19 -9.05 8.56
CA ALA A 146 0.26 -9.03 7.44
C ALA A 146 -0.01 -7.59 7.00
N TYR A 147 -0.45 -7.44 5.75
CA TYR A 147 -1.05 -6.21 5.24
C TYR A 147 -2.56 -6.38 5.19
N LEU A 148 -3.29 -5.35 5.60
CA LEU A 148 -4.71 -5.23 5.25
C LEU A 148 -4.80 -4.45 3.94
N VAL A 149 -5.29 -5.10 2.89
CA VAL A 149 -5.39 -4.53 1.54
C VAL A 149 -6.86 -4.37 1.17
N GLN A 150 -7.22 -3.20 0.64
CA GLN A 150 -8.50 -2.95 -0.01
C GLN A 150 -8.42 -3.41 -1.46
N VAL A 151 -9.18 -4.46 -1.78
CA VAL A 151 -9.27 -5.04 -3.11
C VAL A 151 -10.07 -4.09 -4.02
N PRO A 152 -9.65 -3.89 -5.28
CA PRO A 152 -10.38 -3.06 -6.24
C PRO A 152 -11.78 -3.62 -6.56
N ALA A 153 -12.58 -2.82 -7.27
CA ALA A 153 -13.88 -3.22 -7.81
C ALA A 153 -14.88 -3.81 -6.77
N GLY A 154 -14.82 -3.34 -5.53
CA GLY A 154 -15.75 -3.78 -4.48
C GLY A 154 -15.41 -5.12 -3.83
N GLY A 155 -14.22 -5.67 -4.06
CA GLY A 155 -13.77 -6.93 -3.45
C GLY A 155 -13.51 -6.90 -1.94
N GLY A 156 -13.83 -5.79 -1.27
CA GLY A 156 -13.69 -5.64 0.18
C GLY A 156 -12.23 -5.57 0.65
N GLN A 157 -12.01 -5.84 1.94
CA GLN A 157 -10.68 -5.84 2.54
C GLN A 157 -10.23 -7.27 2.81
N ARG A 158 -8.95 -7.56 2.60
CA ARG A 158 -8.36 -8.86 2.90
C ARG A 158 -7.00 -8.71 3.58
N PHE A 159 -6.68 -9.66 4.45
CA PHE A 159 -5.34 -9.80 4.99
C PHE A 159 -4.46 -10.59 4.02
N VAL A 160 -3.25 -10.13 3.79
CA VAL A 160 -2.23 -10.78 2.96
C VAL A 160 -0.96 -10.92 3.77
N ASP A 161 -0.30 -12.07 3.68
CA ASP A 161 1.01 -12.30 4.31
C ASP A 161 2.03 -11.26 3.82
N ALA A 162 2.86 -10.74 4.73
CA ALA A 162 3.80 -9.70 4.38
C ALA A 162 4.86 -10.15 3.35
N ASP A 163 5.42 -11.35 3.50
CA ASP A 163 6.41 -11.91 2.57
C ASP A 163 5.77 -12.30 1.24
N GLU A 164 4.53 -12.79 1.25
CA GLU A 164 3.78 -13.02 0.00
C GLU A 164 3.59 -11.72 -0.79
N LEU A 165 3.14 -10.66 -0.13
CA LEU A 165 2.86 -9.38 -0.78
C LEU A 165 4.14 -8.69 -1.24
N GLU A 166 5.20 -8.72 -0.44
CA GLU A 166 6.48 -8.07 -0.74
C GLU A 166 7.27 -8.79 -1.85
N ARG A 167 7.12 -10.12 -1.98
CA ARG A 167 7.72 -10.87 -3.10
C ARG A 167 6.96 -10.69 -4.41
N GLY A 168 5.64 -10.50 -4.34
CA GLY A 168 4.76 -10.51 -5.51
C GLY A 168 4.22 -9.16 -5.96
N GLY A 169 4.33 -8.12 -5.13
CA GLY A 169 3.72 -6.81 -5.36
C GLY A 169 4.75 -5.69 -5.58
N ARG A 170 4.38 -4.71 -6.39
CA ARG A 170 5.12 -3.43 -6.52
C ARG A 170 4.15 -2.26 -6.53
N LEU A 171 4.68 -1.05 -6.34
CA LEU A 171 3.91 0.18 -6.50
C LEU A 171 3.43 0.33 -7.95
N GLN A 172 2.18 0.77 -8.11
CA GLN A 172 1.57 1.11 -9.40
C GLN A 172 2.18 2.38 -10.00
#